data_AF-A0A975BBF6-F1
#
_entry.id   AF-A0A975BBF6-F1
#
_cell.length_a   1.000
_cell.length_b   1.000
_cell.length_c   1.000
_cell.angle_alpha   90.00
_cell.angle_beta   90.00
_cell.angle_gamma   90.00
#
_symmetry.space_group_name_H-M   'P 1'
#
loop_
_entity.id
_entity.type
_entity.pdbx_description
1 polymer ?
#
loop_
_entity_poly.entity_id
_entity_poly.type
_entity_poly.pdbx_seq_one_letter_code
_entity_poly.pdbx_strand_id
1 'polypeptide(L)'
;MSEAQKLYTAEEADNYYKVKRGFTARKAREGLIKFSRVGRAYRFTQEALDEFREKYGKMLQGKSLIKRSGEDREKKQEVEDKIRERQEISERIDQLKEQIIILQQEIDSSNDKFERASLIDDLRLAVKAVKDEDNKLGEITKELDDLTTKNFSESLEMAKRSSEDIYKSLMGETPSPEPSEDEDDEKIPDTGEVNNEAQSVANPGI
;
A
#
# COMPACT_ATOMS: atom_id res chain seq x y z
N MET A 1 12.11 -28.14 33.51
CA MET A 1 11.18 -28.29 32.36
C MET A 1 11.58 -27.22 31.36
N SER A 2 12.19 -27.58 30.24
CA SER A 2 12.58 -26.61 29.21
C SER A 2 11.32 -26.17 28.47
N GLU A 3 10.97 -24.89 28.51
CA GLU A 3 9.97 -24.33 27.60
C GLU A 3 10.41 -24.63 26.16
N ALA A 4 9.53 -25.22 25.36
CA ALA A 4 9.81 -25.45 23.96
C ALA A 4 9.89 -24.09 23.27
N GLN A 5 11.09 -23.68 22.88
CA GLN A 5 11.31 -22.44 22.15
C GLN A 5 10.47 -22.45 20.86
N LYS A 6 9.55 -21.49 20.72
CA LYS A 6 8.70 -21.38 19.54
C LYS A 6 9.57 -21.04 18.33
N LEU A 7 9.53 -21.89 17.32
CA LEU A 7 10.25 -21.70 16.06
C LEU A 7 9.29 -21.24 14.96
N TYR A 8 9.59 -20.10 14.38
CA TYR A 8 8.86 -19.53 13.25
C TYR A 8 9.36 -20.11 11.93
N THR A 9 8.45 -20.41 11.03
CA THR A 9 8.75 -20.64 9.63
C THR A 9 9.19 -19.33 8.95
N ALA A 10 9.83 -19.43 7.78
CA ALA A 10 10.18 -18.24 7.00
C ALA A 10 8.96 -17.38 6.65
N GLU A 11 7.81 -18.00 6.41
CA GLU A 11 6.57 -17.30 6.08
C GLU A 11 5.98 -16.57 7.29
N GLU A 12 6.00 -17.18 8.47
CA GLU A 12 5.59 -16.52 9.71
C GLU A 12 6.54 -15.39 10.09
N ALA A 13 7.84 -15.55 9.85
CA ALA A 13 8.81 -14.48 10.05
C ALA A 13 8.64 -13.31 9.05
N ASP A 14 8.33 -13.59 7.77
CA ASP A 14 7.97 -12.55 6.81
C ASP A 14 6.69 -11.80 7.24
N ASN A 15 5.72 -12.51 7.83
CA ASN A 15 4.52 -11.90 8.41
C ASN A 15 4.84 -11.04 9.63
N TYR A 16 5.72 -11.51 10.51
CA TYR A 16 6.16 -10.77 11.70
C TYR A 16 6.71 -9.39 11.33
N TYR A 17 7.50 -9.29 10.26
CA TYR A 17 8.03 -8.01 9.76
C TYR A 17 7.10 -7.26 8.80
N LYS A 18 5.93 -7.82 8.43
CA LYS A 18 5.04 -7.31 7.39
C LYS A 18 5.73 -7.11 6.02
N VAL A 19 6.68 -7.98 5.68
CA VAL A 19 7.48 -7.92 4.46
C VAL A 19 7.10 -8.98 3.43
N LYS A 20 7.51 -8.78 2.16
CA LYS A 20 7.29 -9.73 1.07
C LYS A 20 7.83 -11.12 1.39
N ARG A 21 7.11 -12.13 0.90
CA ARG A 21 7.48 -13.54 1.05
C ARG A 21 8.89 -13.80 0.52
N GLY A 22 9.68 -14.57 1.26
CA GLY A 22 11.05 -14.94 0.93
C GLY A 22 12.11 -13.94 1.40
N PHE A 23 11.72 -12.81 2.00
CA PHE A 23 12.67 -11.83 2.53
C PHE A 23 13.52 -12.43 3.66
N THR A 24 12.88 -13.00 4.67
CA THR A 24 13.57 -13.56 5.85
C THR A 24 14.47 -14.73 5.46
N ALA A 25 14.00 -15.61 4.55
CA ALA A 25 14.82 -16.70 4.02
C ALA A 25 16.02 -16.20 3.20
N ARG A 26 15.89 -15.07 2.48
CA ARG A 26 17.00 -14.42 1.80
C ARG A 26 18.00 -13.84 2.80
N LYS A 27 17.53 -13.15 3.84
CA LYS A 27 18.40 -12.58 4.88
C LYS A 27 19.11 -13.63 5.72
N ALA A 28 18.45 -14.77 5.96
CA ALA A 28 19.08 -15.96 6.52
C ALA A 28 20.23 -16.48 5.65
N ARG A 29 20.03 -16.60 4.33
CA ARG A 29 21.09 -17.01 3.38
C ARG A 29 22.24 -16.01 3.32
N GLU A 30 21.95 -14.73 3.47
CA GLU A 30 22.95 -13.66 3.54
C GLU A 30 23.68 -13.63 4.90
N GLY A 31 23.33 -14.51 5.85
CA GLY A 31 23.97 -14.59 7.17
C GLY A 31 23.53 -13.51 8.16
N LEU A 32 22.49 -12.75 7.83
CA LEU A 32 22.06 -11.57 8.61
C LEU A 32 21.08 -11.91 9.73
N ILE A 33 20.37 -13.05 9.61
CA ILE A 33 19.44 -13.54 10.63
C ILE A 33 19.91 -14.92 11.05
N LYS A 34 20.02 -15.16 12.37
CA LYS A 34 20.31 -16.49 12.90
C LYS A 34 19.13 -17.43 12.61
N PHE A 35 19.43 -18.63 12.13
CA PHE A 35 18.40 -19.61 11.78
C PHE A 35 18.88 -21.03 12.07
N SER A 36 17.93 -21.94 12.21
CA SER A 36 18.14 -23.38 12.13
C SER A 36 17.46 -23.94 10.89
N ARG A 37 17.90 -25.11 10.43
CA ARG A 37 17.23 -25.84 9.34
C ARG A 37 16.59 -27.10 9.87
N VAL A 38 15.33 -27.31 9.49
CA VAL A 38 14.63 -28.57 9.68
C VAL A 38 14.33 -29.11 8.28
N GLY A 39 15.13 -30.07 7.82
CA GLY A 39 15.18 -30.48 6.42
C GLY A 39 15.55 -29.31 5.50
N ARG A 40 14.70 -29.02 4.51
CA ARG A 40 14.92 -27.91 3.58
C ARG A 40 14.42 -26.56 4.11
N ALA A 41 13.61 -26.56 5.16
CA ALA A 41 12.93 -25.37 5.66
C ALA A 41 13.78 -24.58 6.67
N TYR A 42 13.72 -23.25 6.56
CA TYR A 42 14.30 -22.34 7.54
C TYR A 42 13.39 -22.21 8.76
N ARG A 43 14.01 -22.12 9.93
CA ARG A 43 13.35 -21.92 11.23
C ARG A 43 14.08 -20.82 12.01
N PHE A 44 13.29 -19.95 12.63
CA PHE A 44 13.78 -18.74 13.31
C PHE A 44 13.26 -18.72 14.74
N THR A 45 14.11 -18.37 15.69
CA THR A 45 13.66 -18.07 17.06
C THR A 45 13.13 -16.64 17.11
N GLN A 46 12.24 -16.35 18.07
CA GLN A 46 11.76 -14.98 18.32
C GLN A 46 12.95 -14.01 18.53
N GLU A 47 13.89 -14.41 19.38
CA GLU A 47 15.08 -13.63 19.71
C GLU A 47 15.93 -13.27 18.49
N ALA A 48 16.13 -14.21 17.55
CA ALA A 48 16.86 -13.93 16.32
C ALA A 48 16.12 -12.95 15.41
N LEU A 49 14.78 -12.99 15.43
CA LEU A 49 13.97 -12.06 14.66
C LEU A 49 13.98 -10.65 15.28
N ASP A 50 13.98 -10.56 16.61
CA ASP A 50 14.03 -9.29 17.34
C ASP A 50 15.42 -8.64 17.24
N GLU A 51 16.49 -9.41 17.39
CA GLU A 51 17.88 -8.95 17.21
C GLU A 51 18.09 -8.36 15.81
N PHE A 52 17.52 -9.00 14.78
CA PHE A 52 17.57 -8.48 13.42
C PHE A 52 16.75 -7.19 13.26
N ARG A 53 15.56 -7.12 13.88
CA ARG A 53 14.71 -5.91 13.84
C ARG A 53 15.39 -4.72 14.49
N GLU A 54 16.05 -4.94 15.62
CA GLU A 54 16.78 -3.89 16.34
C GLU A 54 17.96 -3.37 15.51
N LYS A 55 18.78 -4.28 14.95
CA LYS A 55 19.97 -3.91 14.18
C LYS A 55 19.67 -3.35 12.80
N TYR A 56 18.61 -3.84 12.15
CA TYR A 56 18.31 -3.57 10.75
C TYR A 56 16.89 -3.01 10.52
N GLY A 57 16.26 -2.47 11.55
CA GLY A 57 14.88 -1.96 11.49
C GLY A 57 14.65 -0.92 10.39
N LYS A 58 15.67 -0.09 10.09
CA LYS A 58 15.64 0.88 8.97
C LYS A 58 15.51 0.19 7.60
N MET A 59 16.06 -1.01 7.43
CA MET A 59 15.91 -1.80 6.19
C MET A 59 14.50 -2.36 6.04
N LEU A 60 13.76 -2.59 7.13
CA LEU A 60 12.38 -3.09 7.10
C LEU A 60 11.36 -2.03 6.67
N GLN A 61 11.74 -0.75 6.67
CA GLN A 61 10.88 0.38 6.28
C GLN A 61 10.93 0.71 4.79
N GLY A 62 11.71 -0.03 3.98
CA GLY A 62 11.76 0.19 2.54
C GLY A 62 10.40 -0.06 1.86
N LYS A 63 9.88 0.94 1.13
CA LYS A 63 8.60 0.85 0.38
C LYS A 63 8.49 -0.37 -0.54
N SER A 64 9.62 -0.90 -1.01
CA SER A 64 9.68 -2.10 -1.87
C SER A 64 9.56 -3.43 -1.12
N LEU A 65 9.71 -3.43 0.21
CA LEU A 65 9.74 -4.61 1.08
C LEU A 65 8.42 -4.87 1.78
N ILE A 66 7.65 -3.82 2.05
CA ILE A 66 6.32 -3.92 2.66
C ILE A 66 5.41 -4.74 1.73
N LYS A 67 4.64 -5.68 2.31
CA LYS A 67 3.58 -6.35 1.57
C LYS A 67 2.60 -5.26 1.11
N ARG A 68 2.44 -5.08 -0.21
CA ARG A 68 1.26 -4.37 -0.75
C ARG A 68 0.04 -4.97 -0.06
N SER A 69 -0.76 -4.14 0.57
CA SER A 69 -1.92 -4.59 1.34
C SER A 69 -2.88 -5.35 0.42
N GLY A 70 -3.76 -6.19 0.97
CA GLY A 70 -4.86 -6.77 0.17
C GLY A 70 -5.70 -5.67 -0.47
N GLU A 71 -5.86 -4.56 0.24
CA GLU A 71 -6.59 -3.36 -0.18
C GLU A 71 -6.00 -2.71 -1.46
N ASP A 72 -4.67 -2.68 -1.61
CA ASP A 72 -4.03 -2.18 -2.84
C ASP A 72 -4.32 -3.08 -4.05
N ARG A 73 -4.54 -4.38 -3.83
CA ARG A 73 -4.90 -5.33 -4.89
C ARG A 73 -6.37 -5.21 -5.27
N GLU A 74 -7.24 -5.06 -4.29
CA GLU A 74 -8.68 -4.86 -4.51
C GLU A 74 -8.95 -3.55 -5.26
N LYS A 75 -8.33 -2.43 -4.85
CA LYS A 75 -8.42 -1.15 -5.57
C LYS A 75 -7.88 -1.25 -7.01
N LYS A 76 -6.78 -1.99 -7.21
CA LYS A 76 -6.22 -2.23 -8.54
C LYS A 76 -7.17 -3.07 -9.41
N GLN A 77 -7.79 -4.08 -8.82
CA GLN A 77 -8.78 -4.94 -9.47
C GLN A 77 -10.01 -4.11 -9.87
N GLU A 78 -10.52 -3.26 -8.97
CA GLU A 78 -11.66 -2.37 -9.23
C GLU A 78 -11.38 -1.42 -10.39
N VAL A 79 -10.19 -0.82 -10.44
CA VAL A 79 -9.78 0.05 -11.57
C VAL A 79 -9.68 -0.75 -12.87
N GLU A 80 -9.12 -1.96 -12.83
CA GLU A 80 -9.03 -2.84 -14.02
C GLU A 80 -10.41 -3.25 -14.53
N ASP A 81 -11.35 -3.55 -13.64
CA ASP A 81 -12.72 -3.93 -14.00
C ASP A 81 -13.50 -2.73 -14.58
N LYS A 82 -13.37 -1.53 -14.02
CA LYS A 82 -13.97 -0.30 -14.59
C LYS A 82 -13.39 0.07 -15.95
N ILE A 83 -12.08 -0.15 -16.17
CA ILE A 83 -11.46 0.04 -17.50
C ILE A 83 -12.06 -0.95 -18.51
N ARG A 84 -12.26 -2.21 -18.12
CA ARG A 84 -12.89 -3.21 -18.98
C ARG A 84 -14.33 -2.82 -19.31
N GLU A 85 -15.11 -2.42 -18.31
CA GLU A 85 -16.50 -1.97 -18.50
C GLU A 85 -16.59 -0.78 -19.47
N ARG A 86 -15.68 0.21 -19.33
CA ARG A 86 -15.57 1.34 -20.26
C ARG A 86 -15.31 0.89 -21.70
N GLN A 87 -14.43 -0.09 -21.90
CA GLN A 87 -14.13 -0.64 -23.22
C GLN A 87 -15.34 -1.34 -23.82
N GLU A 88 -16.02 -2.19 -23.04
CA GLU A 88 -17.23 -2.89 -23.50
C GLU A 88 -18.35 -1.93 -23.89
N ILE A 89 -18.57 -0.86 -23.12
CA ILE A 89 -19.58 0.17 -23.45
C ILE A 89 -19.20 0.89 -24.75
N SER A 90 -17.93 1.23 -24.93
CA SER A 90 -17.45 1.85 -26.17
C SER A 90 -17.71 0.96 -27.39
N GLU A 91 -17.43 -0.34 -27.28
CA GLU A 91 -17.69 -1.31 -28.35
C GLU A 91 -19.19 -1.43 -28.66
N ARG A 92 -20.06 -1.44 -27.64
CA ARG A 92 -21.53 -1.45 -27.83
C ARG A 92 -22.03 -0.19 -28.53
N ILE A 93 -21.47 0.98 -28.19
CA ILE A 93 -21.81 2.25 -28.86
C ILE A 93 -21.44 2.17 -30.35
N ASP A 94 -20.26 1.63 -30.67
CA ASP A 94 -19.83 1.49 -32.07
C ASP A 94 -20.74 0.51 -32.85
N GLN A 95 -21.12 -0.62 -32.25
CA GLN A 95 -22.10 -1.54 -32.84
C GLN A 95 -23.47 -0.89 -33.08
N LEU A 96 -23.95 -0.10 -32.12
CA LEU A 96 -25.22 0.62 -32.27
C LEU A 96 -25.15 1.70 -33.37
N LYS A 97 -24.00 2.38 -33.52
CA LYS A 97 -23.78 3.31 -34.63
C LYS A 97 -23.78 2.60 -35.98
N GLU A 98 -23.19 1.42 -36.08
CA GLU A 98 -23.27 0.60 -37.29
C GLU A 98 -24.72 0.20 -37.61
N GLN A 99 -25.48 -0.24 -36.61
CA GLN A 99 -26.91 -0.55 -36.77
C GLN A 99 -27.72 0.66 -37.25
N ILE A 100 -27.45 1.84 -36.70
CA ILE A 100 -28.08 3.10 -37.15
C ILE A 100 -27.82 3.35 -38.64
N ILE A 101 -26.58 3.14 -39.10
CA ILE A 101 -26.21 3.31 -40.51
C ILE A 101 -26.98 2.32 -41.38
N ILE A 102 -27.06 1.05 -40.97
CA ILE A 102 -27.79 0.00 -41.71
C ILE A 102 -29.29 0.34 -41.78
N LEU A 103 -29.90 0.69 -40.64
CA LEU A 103 -31.32 1.07 -40.59
C LEU A 103 -31.63 2.29 -41.47
N GLN A 104 -30.72 3.27 -41.51
CA GLN A 104 -30.87 4.41 -42.44
C GLN A 104 -30.84 3.99 -43.90
N GLN A 105 -29.93 3.08 -44.29
CA GLN A 105 -29.87 2.55 -45.65
C GLN A 105 -31.13 1.74 -46.01
N GLU A 106 -31.66 0.95 -45.07
CA GLU A 106 -32.90 0.19 -45.26
C GLU A 106 -34.12 1.11 -45.39
N ILE A 107 -34.20 2.17 -44.58
CA ILE A 107 -35.25 3.18 -44.69
C ILE A 107 -35.19 3.89 -46.04
N ASP A 108 -34.00 4.23 -46.52
CA ASP A 108 -33.83 4.93 -47.80
C ASP A 108 -34.17 4.05 -49.00
N SER A 109 -33.88 2.75 -48.90
CA SER A 109 -34.13 1.76 -49.96
C SER A 109 -35.54 1.15 -49.94
N SER A 110 -36.26 1.20 -48.81
CA SER A 110 -37.63 0.68 -48.72
C SER A 110 -38.65 1.58 -49.42
N ASN A 111 -39.50 0.96 -50.22
CA ASN A 111 -40.61 1.62 -50.92
C ASN A 111 -41.96 1.41 -50.22
N ASP A 112 -42.03 0.53 -49.21
CA ASP A 112 -43.25 0.27 -48.45
C ASP A 112 -43.35 1.24 -47.25
N LYS A 113 -44.46 1.97 -47.17
CA LYS A 113 -44.70 2.95 -46.10
C LYS A 113 -44.81 2.31 -44.72
N PHE A 114 -45.35 1.10 -44.62
CA PHE A 114 -45.50 0.41 -43.33
C PHE A 114 -44.16 -0.13 -42.84
N GLU A 115 -43.37 -0.72 -43.73
CA GLU A 115 -42.01 -1.17 -43.43
C GLU A 115 -41.11 0.00 -43.02
N ARG A 116 -41.15 1.11 -43.77
CA ARG A 116 -40.43 2.34 -43.40
C ARG A 116 -40.82 2.87 -42.02
N ALA A 117 -42.10 2.86 -41.68
CA ALA A 117 -42.54 3.33 -40.37
C ALA A 117 -41.95 2.46 -39.23
N SER A 118 -41.95 1.14 -39.40
CA SER A 118 -41.32 0.20 -38.46
C SER A 118 -39.82 0.46 -38.31
N LEU A 119 -39.09 0.58 -39.44
CA LEU A 119 -37.65 0.84 -39.43
C LEU A 119 -37.29 2.19 -38.79
N ILE A 120 -38.13 3.21 -38.97
CA ILE A 120 -37.96 4.52 -38.32
C ILE A 120 -38.10 4.39 -36.79
N ASP A 121 -39.02 3.57 -36.30
CA ASP A 121 -39.17 3.34 -34.86
C ASP A 121 -37.99 2.56 -34.29
N ASP A 122 -37.48 1.55 -35.02
CA ASP A 122 -36.25 0.83 -34.65
C ASP A 122 -35.03 1.77 -34.64
N LEU A 123 -34.91 2.67 -35.63
CA LEU A 123 -33.87 3.69 -35.69
C LEU A 123 -33.94 4.62 -34.46
N ARG A 124 -35.14 5.05 -34.06
CA ARG A 124 -35.32 5.88 -32.86
C ARG A 124 -34.89 5.15 -31.59
N LEU A 125 -35.20 3.86 -31.48
CA LEU A 125 -34.77 3.03 -30.36
C LEU A 125 -33.25 2.88 -30.31
N ALA A 126 -32.61 2.62 -31.46
CA ALA A 126 -31.15 2.53 -31.56
C ALA A 126 -30.46 3.85 -31.19
N VAL A 127 -30.96 4.99 -31.70
CA VAL A 127 -30.45 6.33 -31.36
C VAL A 127 -30.59 6.62 -29.87
N LYS A 128 -31.70 6.21 -29.25
CA LYS A 128 -31.89 6.34 -27.81
C LYS A 128 -30.90 5.47 -27.04
N ALA A 129 -30.71 4.22 -27.45
CA ALA A 129 -29.76 3.31 -26.82
C ALA A 129 -28.32 3.85 -26.87
N VAL A 130 -27.90 4.47 -27.99
CA VAL A 130 -26.59 5.14 -28.07
C VAL A 130 -26.46 6.24 -27.02
N LYS A 131 -27.48 7.10 -26.86
CA LYS A 131 -27.44 8.17 -25.85
C LYS A 131 -27.38 7.63 -24.43
N ASP A 132 -28.13 6.56 -24.15
CA ASP A 132 -28.16 5.93 -22.84
C ASP A 132 -26.80 5.30 -22.50
N GLU A 133 -26.14 4.63 -23.46
CA GLU A 133 -24.80 4.08 -23.29
C GLU A 133 -23.70 5.17 -23.21
N ASP A 134 -23.81 6.25 -23.98
CA ASP A 134 -22.87 7.38 -23.94
C ASP A 134 -22.91 8.11 -22.57
N ASN A 135 -24.11 8.20 -21.96
CA ASN A 135 -24.26 8.71 -20.60
C ASN A 135 -23.53 7.81 -19.58
N LYS A 136 -23.71 6.49 -19.67
CA LYS A 136 -22.99 5.53 -18.79
C LYS A 136 -21.48 5.60 -18.98
N LEU A 137 -21.02 5.75 -20.23
CA LEU A 137 -19.61 5.93 -20.55
C LEU A 137 -19.05 7.19 -19.86
N GLY A 138 -19.83 8.28 -19.87
CA GLY A 138 -19.48 9.52 -19.16
C GLY A 138 -19.40 9.35 -17.65
N GLU A 139 -20.32 8.60 -17.04
CA GLU A 139 -20.30 8.28 -15.60
C GLU A 139 -19.07 7.46 -15.22
N ILE A 140 -18.78 6.36 -15.92
CA ILE A 140 -17.61 5.51 -15.65
C ILE A 140 -16.31 6.27 -15.86
N THR A 141 -16.25 7.14 -16.87
CA THR A 141 -15.06 7.97 -17.12
C THR A 141 -14.80 8.92 -15.95
N LYS A 142 -15.84 9.57 -15.41
CA LYS A 142 -15.71 10.41 -14.22
C LYS A 142 -15.26 9.61 -12.99
N GLU A 143 -15.83 8.43 -12.78
CA GLU A 143 -15.44 7.58 -11.66
C GLU A 143 -13.95 7.15 -11.75
N LEU A 144 -13.46 6.86 -12.95
CA LEU A 144 -12.04 6.56 -13.19
C LEU A 144 -11.15 7.78 -12.96
N ASP A 145 -11.57 8.96 -13.40
CA ASP A 145 -10.85 10.22 -13.17
C ASP A 145 -10.79 10.56 -11.67
N ASP A 146 -11.86 10.33 -10.92
CA ASP A 146 -11.91 10.53 -9.47
C ASP A 146 -11.00 9.53 -8.75
N LEU A 147 -11.03 8.25 -9.14
CA LEU A 147 -10.15 7.21 -8.58
C LEU A 147 -8.67 7.50 -8.84
N THR A 148 -8.32 7.98 -10.04
CA THR A 148 -6.94 8.33 -10.38
C THR A 148 -6.48 9.60 -9.67
N THR A 149 -7.32 10.62 -9.59
CA THR A 149 -7.01 11.88 -8.91
C THR A 149 -6.85 11.67 -7.40
N LYS A 150 -7.72 10.87 -6.78
CA LYS A 150 -7.63 10.50 -5.36
C LYS A 150 -6.38 9.68 -5.05
N ASN A 151 -6.02 8.72 -5.89
CA ASN A 151 -4.78 7.97 -5.73
C ASN A 151 -3.53 8.84 -5.90
N PHE A 152 -3.56 9.80 -6.83
CA PHE A 152 -2.46 10.73 -7.04
C PHE A 152 -2.31 11.70 -5.85
N SER A 153 -3.41 12.25 -5.33
CA SER A 153 -3.38 13.14 -4.16
C SER A 153 -2.95 12.41 -2.88
N GLU A 154 -3.42 11.19 -2.64
CA GLU A 154 -2.95 10.34 -1.53
C GLU A 154 -1.44 10.04 -1.64
N SER A 155 -0.96 9.76 -2.87
CA SER A 155 0.47 9.55 -3.12
C SER A 155 1.31 10.81 -2.88
N LEU A 156 0.76 11.98 -3.20
CA LEU A 156 1.42 13.28 -3.04
C LEU A 156 1.43 13.74 -1.58
N GLU A 157 0.37 13.49 -0.81
CA GLU A 157 0.37 13.67 0.65
C GLU A 157 1.38 12.76 1.34
N MET A 158 1.45 11.49 0.96
CA MET A 158 2.45 10.57 1.53
C MET A 158 3.88 11.00 1.18
N ALA A 159 4.09 11.55 -0.02
CA ALA A 159 5.39 12.12 -0.41
C ALA A 159 5.74 13.36 0.42
N LYS A 160 4.76 14.24 0.69
CA LYS A 160 4.94 15.41 1.56
C LYS A 160 5.25 15.03 3.00
N ARG A 161 4.49 14.10 3.60
CA ARG A 161 4.77 13.58 4.96
C ARG A 161 6.17 12.96 5.05
N SER A 162 6.56 12.17 4.05
CA SER A 162 7.91 11.61 3.96
C SER A 162 8.99 12.69 3.82
N SER A 163 8.72 13.80 3.13
CA SER A 163 9.65 14.92 3.02
C SER A 163 9.75 15.75 4.30
N GLU A 164 8.65 15.89 5.04
CA GLU A 164 8.64 16.52 6.36
C GLU A 164 9.39 15.70 7.40
N ASP A 165 9.27 14.36 7.37
CA ASP A 165 10.01 13.46 8.26
C ASP A 165 11.52 13.48 7.96
N ILE A 166 11.89 13.57 6.67
CA ILE A 166 13.27 13.76 6.22
C ILE A 166 13.78 15.14 6.65
N TYR A 167 12.97 16.20 6.51
CA TYR A 167 13.31 17.56 6.89
C TYR A 167 13.50 17.69 8.41
N LYS A 168 12.60 17.14 9.22
CA LYS A 168 12.72 17.09 10.69
C LYS A 168 13.96 16.31 11.13
N SER A 169 14.27 15.19 10.46
CA SER A 169 15.51 14.43 10.71
C SER A 169 16.78 15.19 10.32
N LEU A 170 16.73 16.01 9.27
CA LEU A 170 17.88 16.83 8.82
C LEU A 170 18.09 18.09 9.67
N MET A 171 17.01 18.67 10.20
CA MET A 171 17.06 19.84 11.08
C MET A 171 17.46 19.48 12.53
N GLY A 172 17.62 18.18 12.84
CA GLY A 172 18.04 17.74 14.16
C GLY A 172 16.99 17.97 15.26
N GLU A 173 15.74 18.27 14.88
CA GLU A 173 14.64 18.41 15.82
C GLU A 173 14.17 17.01 16.20
N THR A 174 14.70 16.48 17.31
CA THR A 174 14.06 15.38 18.02
C THR A 174 12.61 15.75 18.26
N PRO A 175 11.63 14.88 17.97
CA PRO A 175 10.23 15.17 18.27
C PRO A 175 10.14 15.54 19.75
N SER A 176 9.72 16.76 20.04
CA SER A 176 9.47 17.20 21.40
C SER A 176 8.45 16.20 21.99
N PRO A 177 8.76 15.51 23.09
CA PRO A 177 7.74 14.73 23.77
C PRO A 177 6.60 15.70 24.09
N GLU A 178 5.37 15.29 23.79
CA GLU A 178 4.20 15.99 24.30
C GLU A 178 4.36 16.11 25.82
N PRO A 179 4.09 17.29 26.40
CA PRO A 179 4.16 17.43 27.85
C PRO A 179 3.15 16.46 28.46
N SER A 180 3.65 15.44 29.15
CA SER A 180 2.83 14.62 30.04
C SER A 180 2.42 15.51 31.21
N GLU A 181 1.17 15.94 31.23
CA GLU A 181 0.52 16.44 32.43
C GLU A 181 0.33 15.26 33.38
N ASP A 182 1.32 15.04 34.25
CA ASP A 182 1.13 14.32 35.51
C ASP A 182 1.98 15.06 36.55
N GLU A 183 1.33 15.93 37.31
CA GLU A 183 1.79 16.33 38.63
C GLU A 183 1.75 15.07 39.51
N ASP A 184 2.84 14.80 40.24
CA ASP A 184 2.77 14.72 41.70
C ASP A 184 4.16 14.47 42.33
N ASP A 185 4.39 15.28 43.35
CA ASP A 185 5.38 15.24 44.42
C ASP A 185 6.12 13.91 44.64
N GLU A 186 7.46 13.93 44.58
CA GLU A 186 8.26 13.35 45.68
C GLU A 186 9.51 14.19 46.00
N LYS A 187 9.44 14.74 47.20
CA LYS A 187 10.41 15.49 47.99
C LYS A 187 11.74 14.72 48.15
N ILE A 188 12.82 15.20 47.54
CA ILE A 188 14.17 14.72 47.85
C ILE A 188 14.61 15.36 49.18
N PRO A 189 14.94 14.60 50.24
CA PRO A 189 15.58 15.17 51.41
C PRO A 189 17.08 15.38 51.13
N ASP A 190 17.50 16.62 51.35
CA ASP A 190 18.88 17.05 51.48
C ASP A 190 19.57 16.24 52.59
N THR A 191 20.60 15.48 52.22
CA THR A 191 21.60 14.99 53.16
C THR A 191 22.97 15.27 52.57
N GLY A 192 23.56 16.38 53.02
CA GLY A 192 24.98 16.63 52.88
C GLY A 192 25.81 15.56 53.60
N GLU A 193 27.01 15.32 53.09
CA GLU A 193 28.29 15.38 53.81
C GLU A 193 29.39 14.82 52.89
N VAL A 194 30.22 15.72 52.35
CA VAL A 194 31.67 15.86 52.60
C VAL A 194 32.54 14.60 52.56
N ASN A 195 33.52 14.70 51.66
CA ASN A 195 34.95 14.43 51.84
C ASN A 195 35.56 13.04 51.62
N ASN A 196 36.77 13.16 51.06
CA ASN A 196 37.94 12.28 51.10
C ASN A 196 37.94 11.11 50.08
N GLU A 197 39.04 10.79 49.40
CA GLU A 197 40.43 11.18 49.55
C GLU A 197 41.16 10.90 48.23
N ALA A 198 42.07 11.80 47.85
CA ALA A 198 43.07 11.53 46.83
C ALA A 198 44.08 10.52 47.40
N GLN A 199 44.18 9.34 46.79
CA GLN A 199 45.33 8.44 46.97
C GLN A 199 46.02 8.24 45.62
N SER A 200 47.10 9.00 45.46
CA SER A 200 48.19 8.73 44.51
C SER A 200 49.12 7.72 45.17
N VAL A 201 49.33 6.54 44.58
CA VAL A 201 50.52 5.74 44.84
C VAL A 201 51.00 4.99 43.59
N ALA A 202 52.25 5.34 43.24
CA ALA A 202 53.32 4.54 42.64
C ALA A 202 53.17 3.93 41.23
N ASN A 203 54.08 4.37 40.37
CA ASN A 203 54.69 3.54 39.33
C ASN A 203 56.21 3.75 39.43
N PRO A 204 57.04 2.75 39.82
CA PRO A 204 58.48 2.90 39.85
C PRO A 204 59.04 2.53 38.47
N GLY A 205 59.67 3.50 37.83
CA GLY A 205 60.57 3.27 36.71
C GLY A 205 62.01 3.53 37.16
N ILE A 206 62.88 2.56 36.84
CA ILE A 206 64.35 2.49 36.96
C ILE A 206 64.85 1.83 38.25
#